data_AF-H2IYM2-F1
#
_entry.id   AF-H2IYM2-F1
#
_cell.length_a   1.000
_cell.length_b   1.000
_cell.length_c   1.000
_cell.angle_alpha   90.00
_cell.angle_beta   90.00
_cell.angle_gamma   90.00
#
_symmetry.space_group_name_H-M   'P 1'
#
loop_
_entity.id
_entity.type
_entity.pdbx_description
1 polymer ?
#
loop_
_entity_poly.entity_id
_entity_poly.type
_entity_poly.pdbx_seq_one_letter_code
_entity_poly.pdbx_strand_id
1 'polypeptide(L)'
;MNKLNIILLNSAESKKAQAVEISIKNNGVLHALFTGIVDFQALIEWLKENEDAIRKADFPIVNLTQDSLAKKVHCFYESVDVDDDDLIDAMFDYRTSHCLRFACRGVDFPEIYIGKLGSKHEISLFTDNETWRYFFDVDDFFGKLKC
;
A
#
# COMPACT_ATOMS: atom_id res chain seq x y z
N MET A 1 1.39 -13.46 13.39
CA MET A 1 0.97 -12.34 12.51
C MET A 1 1.61 -12.55 11.14
N ASN A 2 0.99 -12.10 10.05
CA ASN A 2 1.57 -12.28 8.72
C ASN A 2 2.76 -11.37 8.50
N LYS A 3 3.69 -11.78 7.63
CA LYS A 3 4.90 -11.01 7.32
C LYS A 3 4.84 -10.51 5.89
N LEU A 4 4.75 -9.18 5.73
CA LEU A 4 4.89 -8.51 4.44
C LEU A 4 6.37 -8.42 4.07
N ASN A 5 6.70 -8.66 2.81
CA ASN A 5 8.06 -8.61 2.29
C ASN A 5 8.07 -7.90 0.95
N ILE A 6 9.16 -7.18 0.68
CA ILE A 6 9.47 -6.61 -0.62
C ILE A 6 10.90 -7.02 -0.93
N ILE A 7 11.11 -7.74 -2.03
CA ILE A 7 12.40 -8.29 -2.41
C ILE A 7 12.76 -7.93 -3.85
N LEU A 8 14.05 -7.81 -4.12
CA LEU A 8 14.58 -7.75 -5.48
C LEU A 8 14.68 -9.16 -6.05
N LEU A 9 14.12 -9.38 -7.24
CA LEU A 9 14.19 -10.66 -7.95
C LEU A 9 15.49 -10.82 -8.75
N ASN A 10 16.06 -9.70 -9.23
CA ASN A 10 17.32 -9.69 -9.96
C ASN A 10 18.21 -8.56 -9.44
N SER A 11 19.39 -8.89 -8.90
CA SER A 11 20.34 -7.92 -8.34
C SER A 11 21.27 -7.30 -9.39
N ALA A 12 20.86 -7.23 -10.66
CA ALA A 12 21.71 -6.68 -11.71
C ALA A 12 21.99 -5.20 -11.42
N GLU A 13 23.23 -4.92 -11.02
CA GLU A 13 23.71 -3.59 -10.67
C GLU A 13 23.52 -2.63 -11.86
N SER A 14 23.08 -1.41 -11.56
CA SER A 14 23.04 -0.21 -12.43
C SER A 14 21.77 0.15 -13.21
N LYS A 15 20.58 -0.40 -12.92
CA LYS A 15 19.34 0.11 -13.54
C LYS A 15 18.42 0.77 -12.52
N LYS A 16 17.92 1.96 -12.86
CA LYS A 16 16.83 2.67 -12.13
C LYS A 16 15.56 1.82 -11.99
N ALA A 17 15.37 0.82 -12.86
CA ALA A 17 14.21 -0.04 -12.86
C ALA A 17 14.65 -1.48 -12.59
N GLN A 18 14.11 -2.09 -11.54
CA GLN A 18 14.49 -3.40 -11.03
C GLN A 18 13.25 -4.28 -10.88
N ALA A 19 13.42 -5.58 -11.11
CA ALA A 19 12.34 -6.55 -10.90
C ALA A 19 12.16 -6.76 -9.38
N VAL A 20 10.94 -6.49 -8.88
CA VAL A 20 10.58 -6.63 -7.48
C VAL A 20 9.41 -7.60 -7.32
N GLU A 21 9.36 -8.23 -6.15
CA GLU A 21 8.17 -8.93 -5.66
C GLU A 21 7.74 -8.30 -4.34
N ILE A 22 6.45 -8.00 -4.23
CA ILE A 22 5.76 -7.75 -2.97
C ILE A 22 4.98 -9.00 -2.63
N SER A 23 5.23 -9.59 -1.47
CA SER A 23 4.59 -10.83 -1.06
C SER A 23 4.29 -10.85 0.44
N ILE A 24 3.28 -11.63 0.81
CA ILE A 24 2.89 -11.81 2.20
C ILE A 24 2.94 -13.28 2.59
N LYS A 25 3.61 -13.57 3.71
CA LYS A 25 3.61 -14.89 4.33
C LYS A 25 2.44 -15.00 5.31
N ASN A 26 1.43 -15.76 4.95
CA ASN A 26 0.23 -16.03 5.73
C ASN A 26 0.12 -17.52 6.04
N ASN A 27 0.04 -17.90 7.32
CA ASN A 27 -0.04 -19.29 7.77
C ASN A 27 1.02 -20.22 7.16
N GLY A 28 2.24 -19.71 6.96
CA GLY A 28 3.36 -20.46 6.38
C GLY A 28 3.40 -20.46 4.85
N VAL A 29 2.32 -20.05 4.19
CA VAL A 29 2.22 -19.95 2.72
C VAL A 29 2.62 -18.55 2.28
N LEU A 30 3.42 -18.47 1.22
CA LEU A 30 3.79 -17.21 0.59
C LEU A 30 2.78 -16.87 -0.52
N HIS A 31 2.20 -15.68 -0.46
CA HIS A 31 1.32 -15.15 -1.49
C HIS A 31 2.01 -13.97 -2.17
N ALA A 32 2.25 -14.07 -3.48
CA ALA A 32 2.67 -12.92 -4.27
C ALA A 32 1.49 -11.95 -4.41
N LEU A 33 1.73 -10.67 -4.08
CA LEU A 33 0.75 -9.58 -4.17
C LEU A 33 1.02 -8.71 -5.41
N PHE A 34 2.29 -8.58 -5.78
CA PHE A 34 2.72 -7.89 -6.99
C PHE A 34 4.09 -8.41 -7.42
N THR A 35 4.27 -8.60 -8.72
CA THR A 35 5.58 -8.84 -9.34
C THR A 35 5.70 -7.95 -10.56
N GLY A 36 6.76 -7.16 -10.66
CA GLY A 36 6.93 -6.25 -11.78
C GLY A 36 8.23 -5.46 -11.71
N ILE A 37 8.43 -4.57 -12.67
CA ILE A 37 9.60 -3.70 -12.73
C ILE A 37 9.25 -2.34 -12.17
N VAL A 38 9.96 -1.90 -11.13
CA VAL A 38 9.79 -0.58 -10.49
C VAL A 38 11.14 0.02 -10.15
N ASP A 39 11.17 1.31 -9.82
CA ASP A 39 12.30 1.90 -9.11
C ASP A 39 12.25 1.46 -7.65
N PHE A 40 13.01 0.41 -7.32
CA PHE A 40 13.01 -0.17 -5.97
C PHE A 40 13.54 0.81 -4.93
N GLN A 41 14.54 1.63 -5.28
CA GLN A 41 15.07 2.64 -4.37
C GLN A 41 13.99 3.66 -4.04
N ALA A 42 13.28 4.19 -5.06
CA ALA A 42 12.17 5.11 -4.86
C ALA A 42 11.02 4.48 -4.04
N LEU A 43 10.73 3.19 -4.26
CA LEU A 43 9.73 2.47 -3.46
C LEU A 43 10.12 2.37 -1.98
N ILE A 44 11.36 1.99 -1.68
CA ILE A 44 11.84 1.88 -0.30
C ILE A 44 11.94 3.25 0.37
N GLU A 45 12.40 4.28 -0.33
CA GLU A 45 12.44 5.66 0.16
C GLU A 45 11.04 6.17 0.50
N TRP A 46 10.09 6.03 -0.42
CA TRP A 46 8.70 6.42 -0.19
C TRP A 46 8.10 5.70 1.03
N LEU A 47 8.35 4.40 1.20
CA LEU A 47 7.88 3.66 2.38
C LEU A 47 8.46 4.23 3.68
N LYS A 48 9.75 4.56 3.69
CA LYS A 48 10.42 5.16 4.86
C LYS A 48 9.87 6.55 5.19
N GLU A 49 9.69 7.39 4.17
CA GLU A 49 9.14 8.74 4.32
C GLU A 49 7.71 8.72 4.85
N ASN A 50 6.91 7.73 4.44
CA ASN A 50 5.50 7.61 4.83
C ASN A 50 5.25 6.66 6.01
N GLU A 51 6.31 6.16 6.68
CA GLU A 51 6.16 5.20 7.78
C GLU A 51 5.22 5.73 8.89
N ASP A 52 5.37 7.00 9.28
CA ASP A 52 4.56 7.58 10.35
C ASP A 52 3.07 7.64 9.98
N ALA A 53 2.78 8.05 8.74
CA ALA A 53 1.43 8.09 8.20
C ALA A 53 0.82 6.69 8.15
N ILE A 54 1.51 5.72 7.52
CA ILE A 54 1.07 4.32 7.41
C ILE A 54 0.79 3.71 8.79
N ARG A 55 1.57 4.11 9.81
CA ARG A 55 1.41 3.61 11.18
C ARG A 55 0.23 4.21 11.92
N LYS A 56 0.00 5.52 11.76
CA LYS A 56 -0.83 6.30 12.70
C LYS A 56 -2.08 6.89 12.08
N ALA A 57 -2.01 7.33 10.82
CA ALA A 57 -3.09 8.03 10.16
C ALA A 57 -4.32 7.11 10.07
N ASP A 58 -5.46 7.66 10.42
CA ASP A 58 -6.74 7.01 10.22
C ASP A 58 -7.29 7.39 8.85
N PHE A 59 -8.19 6.55 8.33
CA PHE A 59 -8.90 6.84 7.10
C PHE A 59 -9.69 8.17 7.26
N PRO A 60 -9.61 9.13 6.31
CA PRO A 60 -10.19 10.47 6.47
C PRO A 60 -11.71 10.48 6.70
N ILE A 61 -12.38 9.40 6.31
CA ILE A 61 -13.83 9.25 6.40
C ILE A 61 -14.16 8.34 7.57
N VAL A 62 -15.00 8.85 8.48
CA VAL A 62 -15.57 8.05 9.57
C VAL A 62 -16.61 7.10 8.99
N ASN A 63 -16.15 5.97 8.47
CA ASN A 63 -17.01 4.91 7.96
C ASN A 63 -16.86 3.64 8.82
N LEU A 64 -17.96 3.23 9.45
CA LEU A 64 -18.07 2.06 10.33
C LEU A 64 -17.98 0.72 9.59
N THR A 65 -17.86 0.72 8.27
CA THR A 65 -17.68 -0.53 7.52
C THR A 65 -16.35 -1.20 7.85
N GLN A 66 -16.40 -2.53 7.89
CA GLN A 66 -15.23 -3.42 8.02
C GLN A 66 -14.54 -3.67 6.67
N ASP A 67 -14.78 -2.80 5.69
CA ASP A 67 -14.18 -2.87 4.35
C ASP A 67 -12.68 -2.60 4.40
N SER A 68 -11.94 -3.12 3.42
CA SER A 68 -10.52 -2.84 3.24
C SER A 68 -10.29 -1.37 2.90
N LEU A 69 -9.07 -0.87 3.16
CA LEU A 69 -8.63 0.46 2.74
C LEU A 69 -8.86 0.66 1.23
N ALA A 70 -8.42 -0.30 0.41
CA ALA A 70 -8.60 -0.23 -1.04
C ALA A 70 -10.08 -0.08 -1.45
N LYS A 71 -10.98 -0.86 -0.83
CA LYS A 71 -12.42 -0.76 -1.12
C LYS A 71 -13.01 0.55 -0.61
N LYS A 72 -12.61 1.03 0.56
CA LYS A 72 -13.06 2.33 1.10
C LYS A 72 -12.66 3.48 0.18
N VAL A 73 -11.44 3.48 -0.33
CA VAL A 73 -10.99 4.50 -1.30
C VAL A 73 -11.78 4.41 -2.60
N HIS A 74 -11.96 3.21 -3.15
CA HIS A 74 -12.74 3.02 -4.37
C HIS A 74 -14.19 3.53 -4.21
N CYS A 75 -14.90 3.08 -3.17
CA CYS A 75 -16.26 3.53 -2.91
C CYS A 75 -16.36 5.03 -2.65
N PHE A 76 -15.33 5.66 -2.08
CA PHE A 76 -15.30 7.11 -1.94
C PHE A 76 -15.33 7.80 -3.30
N TYR A 77 -14.40 7.50 -4.21
CA TYR A 77 -14.35 8.17 -5.52
C TYR A 77 -15.55 7.86 -6.42
N GLU A 78 -16.22 6.71 -6.24
CA GLU A 78 -17.46 6.40 -6.95
C GLU A 78 -18.68 7.19 -6.44
N SER A 79 -18.63 7.75 -5.24
CA SER A 79 -19.79 8.39 -4.58
C SER A 79 -19.56 9.81 -4.07
N VAL A 80 -18.33 10.33 -4.21
CA VAL A 80 -17.96 11.65 -3.68
C VAL A 80 -18.74 12.76 -4.39
N ASP A 81 -19.22 13.71 -3.58
CA ASP A 81 -19.71 14.99 -4.09
C ASP A 81 -18.51 15.83 -4.52
N VAL A 82 -18.44 16.17 -5.80
CA VAL A 82 -17.29 16.89 -6.38
C VAL A 82 -17.15 18.32 -5.87
N ASP A 83 -18.17 18.83 -5.17
CA ASP A 83 -18.18 20.17 -4.58
C ASP A 83 -17.59 20.21 -3.16
N ASP A 84 -17.20 19.06 -2.57
CA ASP A 84 -16.53 18.97 -1.25
C ASP A 84 -15.00 18.91 -1.41
N ASP A 85 -14.41 20.05 -1.78
CA ASP A 85 -12.97 20.21 -2.02
C ASP A 85 -12.12 19.78 -0.81
N ASP A 86 -12.53 20.13 0.41
CA ASP A 86 -11.79 19.82 1.64
C ASP A 86 -11.67 18.30 1.84
N LEU A 87 -12.75 17.55 1.57
CA LEU A 87 -12.75 16.10 1.69
C LEU A 87 -11.96 15.43 0.58
N ILE A 88 -12.01 15.97 -0.64
CA ILE A 88 -11.24 15.49 -1.78
C ILE A 88 -9.75 15.65 -1.52
N ASP A 89 -9.32 16.81 -1.01
CA ASP A 89 -7.94 17.10 -0.64
C ASP A 89 -7.46 16.16 0.48
N ALA A 90 -8.25 15.98 1.54
CA ALA A 90 -7.92 15.05 2.62
C ALA A 90 -7.75 13.60 2.11
N MET A 91 -8.60 13.17 1.18
CA MET A 91 -8.50 11.85 0.56
C MET A 91 -7.31 11.73 -0.39
N PHE A 92 -6.97 12.79 -1.12
CA PHE A 92 -5.77 12.83 -1.96
C PHE A 92 -4.49 12.73 -1.12
N ASP A 93 -4.39 13.50 -0.04
CA ASP A 93 -3.26 13.48 0.89
C ASP A 93 -3.09 12.10 1.54
N TYR A 94 -4.21 11.48 1.94
CA TYR A 94 -4.21 10.11 2.43
C TYR A 94 -3.68 9.14 1.38
N ARG A 95 -4.16 9.20 0.14
CA ARG A 95 -3.70 8.31 -0.94
C ARG A 95 -2.22 8.49 -1.24
N THR A 96 -1.73 9.71 -1.21
CA THR A 96 -0.32 10.04 -1.52
C THR A 96 0.66 9.37 -0.55
N SER A 97 0.21 9.04 0.67
CA SER A 97 1.00 8.39 1.72
C SER A 97 0.66 6.91 1.96
N HIS A 98 -0.43 6.40 1.37
CA HIS A 98 -0.93 5.03 1.62
C HIS A 98 -1.10 4.17 0.36
N CYS A 99 -0.99 4.74 -0.85
CA CYS A 99 -1.12 3.99 -2.10
C CYS A 99 0.25 3.78 -2.75
N LEU A 100 0.66 2.52 -2.90
CA LEU A 100 1.99 2.15 -3.41
C LEU A 100 2.23 2.63 -4.85
N ARG A 101 1.16 2.91 -5.62
CA ARG A 101 1.26 3.52 -6.96
C ARG A 101 1.99 4.87 -6.93
N PHE A 102 1.90 5.64 -5.84
CA PHE A 102 2.61 6.92 -5.71
C PHE A 102 4.13 6.76 -5.61
N ALA A 103 4.59 5.62 -5.10
CA ALA A 103 6.01 5.27 -5.03
C ALA A 103 6.54 4.77 -6.38
N CYS A 104 5.68 4.14 -7.19
CA CYS A 104 6.03 3.48 -8.44
C CYS A 104 5.67 4.33 -9.67
N ARG A 105 6.08 5.60 -9.70
CA ARG A 105 5.75 6.53 -10.79
C ARG A 105 6.30 6.06 -12.14
N GLY A 106 5.48 6.20 -13.19
CA GLY A 106 5.86 5.81 -14.56
C GLY A 106 5.74 4.30 -14.83
N VAL A 107 5.19 3.53 -13.90
CA VAL A 107 4.88 2.11 -14.05
C VAL A 107 3.38 1.91 -13.96
N ASP A 108 2.84 0.96 -14.74
CA ASP A 108 1.47 0.47 -14.55
C ASP A 108 1.41 -0.40 -13.28
N PHE A 109 1.39 0.28 -12.13
CA PHE A 109 1.36 -0.33 -10.82
C PHE A 109 -0.08 -0.35 -10.30
N PRO A 110 -0.63 -1.47 -9.78
CA PRO A 110 -2.00 -1.52 -9.28
C PRO A 110 -2.20 -0.62 -8.04
N GLU A 111 -3.43 -0.17 -7.79
CA GLU A 111 -3.74 0.63 -6.58
C GLU A 111 -3.77 -0.25 -5.32
N ILE A 112 -2.60 -0.67 -4.89
CA ILE A 112 -2.40 -1.39 -3.63
C ILE A 112 -2.27 -0.36 -2.51
N TYR A 113 -3.10 -0.51 -1.49
CA TYR A 113 -3.12 0.34 -0.31
C TYR A 113 -2.45 -0.36 0.87
N ILE A 114 -1.67 0.39 1.65
CA ILE A 114 -1.01 -0.04 2.88
C ILE A 114 -1.31 0.98 3.97
N GLY A 115 -1.74 0.54 5.16
CA GLY A 115 -2.11 1.49 6.21
C GLY A 115 -2.77 0.86 7.43
N LYS A 116 -3.15 1.73 8.36
CA LYS A 116 -3.90 1.37 9.56
C LYS A 116 -5.40 1.32 9.27
N LEU A 117 -6.05 0.29 9.79
CA LEU A 117 -7.50 0.16 9.85
C LEU A 117 -7.90 -0.25 11.27
N GLY A 118 -8.41 0.71 12.05
CA GLY A 118 -8.67 0.50 13.47
C GLY A 118 -7.36 0.23 14.23
N SER A 119 -7.25 -0.93 14.89
CA SER A 119 -6.05 -1.31 15.65
C SER A 119 -5.06 -2.19 14.88
N LYS A 120 -5.28 -2.44 13.59
CA LYS A 120 -4.46 -3.34 12.76
C LYS A 120 -3.92 -2.62 11.54
N HIS A 121 -2.84 -3.14 10.97
CA HIS A 121 -2.28 -2.69 9.71
C HIS A 121 -2.58 -3.70 8.61
N GLU A 122 -3.04 -3.20 7.47
CA GLU A 122 -3.37 -4.01 6.31
C GLU A 122 -2.67 -3.55 5.05
N ILE A 123 -2.53 -4.51 4.14
CA ILE A 123 -2.27 -4.27 2.73
C ILE A 123 -3.46 -4.85 1.95
N SER A 124 -4.00 -4.09 1.00
CA SER A 124 -5.19 -4.49 0.25
C SER A 124 -5.20 -3.99 -1.19
N LEU A 125 -5.90 -4.73 -2.05
CA LEU A 125 -6.22 -4.39 -3.43
C LEU A 125 -7.72 -4.56 -3.62
N PHE A 126 -8.33 -3.63 -4.37
CA PHE A 126 -9.71 -3.73 -4.79
C PHE A 126 -9.83 -3.24 -6.24
N THR A 127 -10.24 -4.13 -7.13
CA THR A 127 -10.53 -3.88 -8.55
C THR A 127 -11.72 -4.75 -8.96
N ASP A 128 -12.27 -4.52 -10.15
CA ASP A 128 -13.36 -5.34 -10.69
C ASP A 128 -12.98 -6.82 -10.88
N ASN A 129 -11.70 -7.10 -11.15
CA ASN A 129 -11.22 -8.44 -11.48
C ASN A 129 -10.58 -9.15 -10.28
N GLU A 130 -10.00 -8.39 -9.35
CA GLU A 130 -9.22 -8.93 -8.25
C GLU A 130 -9.45 -8.11 -6.97
N THR A 131 -9.66 -8.82 -5.86
CA THR A 131 -9.77 -8.23 -4.53
C THR A 131 -9.07 -9.12 -3.51
N TRP A 132 -8.23 -8.51 -2.68
CA TRP A 132 -7.64 -9.19 -1.53
C TRP A 132 -7.32 -8.21 -0.40
N ARG A 133 -7.22 -8.74 0.81
CA ARG A 133 -6.82 -8.01 2.01
C ARG A 133 -6.03 -8.93 2.91
N TYR A 134 -4.91 -8.42 3.41
CA TYR A 134 -4.16 -9.10 4.44
C TYR A 134 -3.70 -8.15 5.54
N PHE A 135 -3.82 -8.59 6.78
CA PHE A 135 -3.22 -7.90 7.92
C PHE A 135 -1.78 -8.36 8.12
N PHE A 136 -0.87 -7.45 8.45
CA PHE A 136 0.55 -7.76 8.62
C PHE A 136 1.12 -7.10 9.89
N ASP A 137 2.29 -7.57 10.30
CA ASP A 137 3.05 -6.97 11.40
C ASP A 137 3.84 -5.76 10.90
N VAL A 138 3.38 -4.56 11.28
CA VAL A 138 3.96 -3.29 10.83
C VAL A 138 5.37 -3.07 11.41
N ASP A 139 5.63 -3.57 12.61
CA ASP A 139 6.94 -3.44 13.26
C ASP A 139 7.97 -4.37 12.61
N ASP A 140 7.61 -5.63 12.33
CA ASP A 140 8.44 -6.55 11.55
C ASP A 140 8.72 -6.01 10.14
N PHE A 141 7.72 -5.41 9.48
CA PHE A 141 7.87 -4.87 8.13
C PHE A 141 8.87 -3.70 8.07
N PHE A 142 8.61 -2.63 8.82
CA PHE A 142 9.50 -1.45 8.79
C PHE A 142 10.84 -1.70 9.49
N GLY A 143 10.90 -2.62 10.46
CA GLY A 143 12.16 -3.06 11.07
C GLY A 143 13.13 -3.61 10.02
N LYS A 144 12.63 -4.39 9.04
CA LYS A 144 13.44 -4.92 7.93
C LYS A 144 13.87 -3.84 6.92
N LEU A 145 13.07 -2.80 6.72
CA LEU A 145 13.39 -1.73 5.76
C LEU A 145 14.52 -0.80 6.24
N LYS A 146 14.76 -0.75 7.56
CA LYS A 146 15.79 0.08 8.20
C LYS A 146 17.17 -0.59 8.28
N CYS A 147 17.24 -1.89 7.97
CA CYS A 147 18.48 -2.68 7.92
C CYS A 147 19.08 -2.63 6.53
#